data_AF-A0A1S1T3E6-F1
#
_entry.id   AF-A0A1S1T3E6-F1
#
_cell.length_a   1.000
_cell.length_b   1.000
_cell.length_c   1.000
_cell.angle_alpha   90.00
_cell.angle_beta   90.00
_cell.angle_gamma   90.00
#
_symmetry.space_group_name_H-M   'P 1'
#
loop_
_entity.id
_entity.type
_entity.pdbx_description
1 polymer ?
#
loop_
_entity_poly.entity_id
_entity_poly.type
_entity_poly.pdbx_seq_one_letter_code
_entity_poly.pdbx_strand_id
1 'polypeptide(L)'
;MRILLLCHSFNSLSQRLHVDLRQAGHDVSVELDIHDDVTREAVALFGPDLMIAPFLKRPIPADVWRQTLCLIVHPGIRGDRGPNSLDWAILDGETTWGVTLIEAREELDAGPVWAWAEFPMRAARKSSIYRHEVTEAATACVFKAIERIERRQGPVMPANWGRGRERPACRKSNRALDPARQSPEEALRIIHASDGDPGASLTISGQPFLVFDAELAAGVSGPPGALVARSRQEVAVAFREGALWIGQLRRPEPRSLKLPALYLLGADAAALTAINGPEPCRYQEEGSVGFLHFRFHNGAMSSEDCDLLREAIVAAKARALPILVLRGDGDCWSNGIHLGIIESTDSAADESWRNINAMNELVREIIETDDRLVIAGVLGNAGAGGVFLSLAADEVWMREGAILNPHYKDMGNLYGSEYWTYLLPARVGEDRGRRVTRARLPMGIDEAFELGLATRRLRGNVDVADQELRRAVAELAASSELAGRVAEKRARRARDEAAKPLAAYREEELRRLRRNFYGFDPSYHVARYNFIRKTPKSRTPVSIAVHRAGGNEAERRRPSDD
;
A
#
# COMPACT_ATOMS: atom_id res chain seq x y z
N MET A 1 -20.19 -8.78 17.94
CA MET A 1 -19.06 -8.87 18.90
C MET A 1 -18.35 -7.53 18.96
N ARG A 2 -17.77 -7.20 20.12
CA ARG A 2 -16.83 -6.10 20.32
C ARG A 2 -15.40 -6.65 20.15
N ILE A 3 -14.70 -6.17 19.14
CA ILE A 3 -13.38 -6.69 18.75
C ILE A 3 -12.33 -5.59 18.92
N LEU A 4 -11.31 -5.86 19.73
CA LEU A 4 -10.16 -4.97 19.89
C LEU A 4 -9.00 -5.46 19.03
N LEU A 5 -8.59 -4.65 18.06
CA LEU A 5 -7.36 -4.88 17.29
C LEU A 5 -6.17 -4.32 18.07
N LEU A 6 -5.22 -5.17 18.46
CA LEU A 6 -3.97 -4.75 19.11
C LEU A 6 -2.82 -4.87 18.10
N CYS A 7 -2.24 -3.75 17.69
CA CYS A 7 -1.18 -3.76 16.67
C CYS A 7 -0.05 -2.76 16.91
N HIS A 8 1.18 -3.13 16.60
CA HIS A 8 2.34 -2.22 16.70
C HIS A 8 2.20 -1.00 15.77
N SER A 9 1.54 -1.19 14.63
CA SER A 9 1.09 -0.10 13.77
C SER A 9 -0.21 -0.49 13.09
N PHE A 10 -1.03 0.52 12.76
CA PHE A 10 -2.24 0.34 11.95
C PHE A 10 -1.88 0.13 10.47
N ASN A 11 -1.20 -0.99 10.21
CA ASN A 11 -0.64 -1.39 8.92
C ASN A 11 -1.71 -1.89 7.94
N SER A 12 -1.31 -2.31 6.74
CA SER A 12 -2.24 -2.77 5.70
C SER A 12 -3.15 -3.92 6.14
N LEU A 13 -2.62 -4.92 6.86
CA LEU A 13 -3.43 -6.03 7.37
C LEU A 13 -4.41 -5.56 8.45
N SER A 14 -3.96 -4.71 9.38
CA SER A 14 -4.81 -4.16 10.44
C SER A 14 -5.95 -3.32 9.85
N GLN A 15 -5.67 -2.52 8.81
CA GLN A 15 -6.68 -1.73 8.09
C GLN A 15 -7.67 -2.63 7.36
N ARG A 16 -7.20 -3.68 6.67
CA ARG A 16 -8.05 -4.66 6.01
C ARG A 16 -9.01 -5.34 6.98
N LEU A 17 -8.49 -5.87 8.09
CA LEU A 17 -9.33 -6.49 9.12
C LEU A 17 -10.30 -5.49 9.76
N HIS A 18 -9.85 -4.26 10.02
CA HIS A 18 -10.72 -3.22 10.57
C HIS A 18 -11.92 -2.94 9.66
N VAL A 19 -11.69 -2.79 8.36
CA VAL A 19 -12.74 -2.57 7.37
C VAL A 19 -13.69 -3.77 7.31
N ASP A 20 -13.16 -4.96 7.07
CA ASP A 20 -13.98 -6.15 6.82
C ASP A 20 -14.80 -6.53 8.07
N LEU A 21 -14.23 -6.43 9.27
CA LEU A 21 -14.94 -6.72 10.52
C LEU A 21 -16.06 -5.71 10.80
N ARG A 22 -15.84 -4.42 10.51
CA ARG A 22 -16.90 -3.41 10.66
C ARG A 22 -18.02 -3.62 9.64
N GLN A 23 -17.66 -3.95 8.40
CA GLN A 23 -18.62 -4.28 7.35
C GLN A 23 -19.46 -5.51 7.71
N ALA A 24 -18.87 -6.49 8.41
CA ALA A 24 -19.59 -7.63 8.97
C ALA A 24 -20.44 -7.30 10.22
N GLY A 25 -20.51 -6.04 10.65
CA GLY A 25 -21.35 -5.59 11.76
C GLY A 25 -20.73 -5.72 13.15
N HIS A 26 -19.41 -5.94 13.26
CA HIS A 26 -18.72 -5.94 14.54
C HIS A 26 -18.40 -4.52 15.02
N ASP A 27 -18.42 -4.30 16.34
CA ASP A 27 -17.91 -3.07 16.96
C ASP A 27 -16.39 -3.20 17.09
N VAL A 28 -15.63 -2.47 16.27
CA VAL A 28 -14.18 -2.60 16.18
C VAL A 28 -13.50 -1.35 16.71
N SER A 29 -12.59 -1.54 17.66
CA SER A 29 -11.64 -0.51 18.11
C SER A 29 -10.21 -0.97 17.88
N VAL A 30 -9.28 -0.02 17.74
CA VAL A 30 -7.84 -0.29 17.63
C VAL A 30 -7.12 0.26 18.85
N GLU A 31 -6.13 -0.47 19.35
CA GLU A 31 -5.10 0.02 20.26
C GLU A 31 -3.72 -0.28 19.66
N LEU A 32 -2.82 0.70 19.70
CA LEU A 32 -1.43 0.52 19.32
C LEU A 32 -0.65 -0.13 20.46
N ASP A 33 0.16 -1.14 20.13
CA ASP A 33 1.07 -1.80 21.06
C ASP A 33 2.24 -0.86 21.43
N ILE A 34 2.02 -0.02 22.44
CA ILE A 34 2.93 1.01 22.95
C ILE A 34 3.53 0.59 24.30
N HIS A 35 2.68 0.19 25.25
CA HIS A 35 3.06 -0.22 26.59
C HIS A 35 2.00 -1.15 27.18
N ASP A 36 2.40 -2.06 28.08
CA ASP A 36 1.50 -3.05 28.67
C ASP A 36 0.33 -2.38 29.40
N ASP A 37 0.59 -1.30 30.14
CA ASP A 37 -0.46 -0.56 30.86
C ASP A 37 -1.47 0.12 29.92
N VAL A 38 -1.01 0.57 28.75
CA VAL A 38 -1.89 1.15 27.71
C VAL A 38 -2.79 0.06 27.13
N THR A 39 -2.27 -1.16 26.94
CA THR A 39 -3.04 -2.32 26.51
C THR A 39 -4.08 -2.72 27.57
N ARG A 40 -3.69 -2.80 28.85
CA ARG A 40 -4.62 -3.09 29.96
C ARG A 40 -5.74 -2.07 30.05
N GLU A 41 -5.40 -0.79 29.97
CA GLU A 41 -6.37 0.29 29.98
C GLU A 41 -7.34 0.19 28.79
N ALA A 42 -6.85 -0.10 27.58
CA ALA A 42 -7.70 -0.27 26.41
C ALA A 42 -8.69 -1.43 26.57
N VAL A 43 -8.26 -2.56 27.15
CA VAL A 43 -9.13 -3.70 27.45
C VAL A 43 -10.17 -3.32 28.50
N ALA A 44 -9.79 -2.63 29.57
CA ALA A 44 -10.72 -2.18 30.61
C ALA A 44 -11.75 -1.17 30.08
N LEU A 45 -11.33 -0.22 29.24
CA LEU A 45 -12.20 0.78 28.64
C LEU A 45 -13.14 0.19 27.59
N PHE A 46 -12.65 -0.74 26.77
CA PHE A 46 -13.42 -1.28 25.66
C PHE A 46 -14.21 -2.52 26.01
N GLY A 47 -13.85 -3.31 27.03
CA GLY A 47 -14.51 -4.59 27.35
C GLY A 47 -14.72 -5.49 26.12
N PRO A 48 -13.65 -5.87 25.39
CA PRO A 48 -13.75 -6.69 24.18
C PRO A 48 -14.26 -8.11 24.46
N ASP A 49 -15.09 -8.63 23.56
CA ASP A 49 -15.43 -10.07 23.49
C ASP A 49 -14.24 -10.88 22.94
N LEU A 50 -13.44 -10.25 22.08
CA LEU A 50 -12.32 -10.84 21.37
C LEU A 50 -11.23 -9.80 21.13
N MET A 51 -9.98 -10.18 21.37
CA MET A 51 -8.82 -9.43 20.89
C MET A 51 -8.19 -10.13 19.69
N ILE A 52 -7.88 -9.37 18.66
CA ILE A 52 -7.12 -9.86 17.50
C ILE A 52 -5.83 -9.05 17.40
N ALA A 53 -4.71 -9.75 17.31
CA ALA A 53 -3.38 -9.19 17.19
C ALA A 53 -2.82 -9.44 15.78
N PRO A 54 -3.13 -8.56 14.80
CA PRO A 54 -2.72 -8.76 13.41
C PRO A 54 -1.24 -8.45 13.15
N PHE A 55 -0.60 -7.67 14.03
CA PHE A 55 0.80 -7.31 13.91
C PHE A 55 1.38 -6.88 15.26
N LEU A 56 2.10 -7.76 15.93
CA LEU A 56 2.76 -7.49 17.21
C LEU A 56 4.28 -7.52 17.10
N LYS A 57 4.95 -6.85 18.04
CA LYS A 57 6.40 -6.96 18.25
C LYS A 57 6.76 -7.31 19.70
N ARG A 58 5.77 -7.35 20.58
CA ARG A 58 5.90 -7.64 22.01
C ARG A 58 4.85 -8.67 22.42
N PRO A 59 5.11 -9.45 23.47
CA PRO A 59 4.10 -10.33 24.04
C PRO A 59 2.92 -9.50 24.58
N ILE A 60 1.72 -10.06 24.49
CA ILE A 60 0.52 -9.52 25.15
C ILE A 60 0.66 -9.77 26.66
N PRO A 61 0.30 -8.81 27.54
CA PRO A 61 0.39 -9.00 28.99
C PRO A 61 -0.38 -10.24 29.48
N ALA A 62 0.22 -10.99 30.41
CA ALA A 62 -0.32 -12.28 30.87
C ALA A 62 -1.69 -12.17 31.55
N ASP A 63 -1.91 -11.11 32.29
CA ASP A 63 -3.19 -10.81 32.90
C ASP A 63 -4.30 -10.53 31.87
N VAL A 64 -3.95 -9.96 30.70
CA VAL A 64 -4.90 -9.69 29.62
C VAL A 64 -5.34 -10.98 28.93
N TRP A 65 -4.41 -11.78 28.41
CA TRP A 65 -4.79 -12.99 27.65
C TRP A 65 -5.32 -14.13 28.52
N ARG A 66 -5.13 -14.08 29.85
CA ARG A 66 -5.78 -15.01 30.79
C ARG A 66 -7.27 -14.69 31.01
N GLN A 67 -7.69 -13.45 30.77
CA GLN A 67 -9.05 -12.98 31.02
C GLN A 67 -9.86 -12.77 29.73
N THR A 68 -9.19 -12.39 28.65
CA THR A 68 -9.79 -12.11 27.35
C THR A 68 -9.21 -13.06 26.30
N LEU A 69 -10.05 -13.63 25.44
CA LEU A 69 -9.58 -14.43 24.32
C LEU A 69 -8.76 -13.54 23.37
N CYS A 70 -7.45 -13.80 23.27
CA CYS A 70 -6.54 -13.10 22.37
C CYS A 70 -6.07 -14.02 21.26
N LEU A 71 -6.35 -13.66 20.00
CA LEU A 71 -5.95 -14.39 18.81
C LEU A 71 -4.86 -13.63 18.05
N ILE A 72 -3.70 -14.24 17.89
CA ILE A 72 -2.52 -13.71 17.20
C ILE A 72 -2.51 -14.22 15.77
N VAL A 73 -2.38 -13.31 14.81
CA VAL A 73 -2.17 -13.67 13.40
C VAL A 73 -0.68 -13.96 13.20
N HIS A 74 -0.35 -15.24 13.06
CA HIS A 74 0.99 -15.69 12.77
C HIS A 74 1.17 -15.92 11.26
N PRO A 75 2.09 -15.20 10.57
CA PRO A 75 2.32 -15.35 9.14
C PRO A 75 3.19 -16.59 8.84
N GLY A 76 2.76 -17.74 9.37
CA GLY A 76 3.41 -19.04 9.23
C GLY A 76 2.43 -20.20 9.21
N ILE A 77 2.85 -21.31 8.59
CA ILE A 77 2.10 -22.57 8.62
C ILE A 77 2.00 -23.13 10.04
N ARG A 78 1.12 -24.09 10.26
CA ARG A 78 1.00 -24.75 11.56
C ARG A 78 2.32 -25.37 12.00
N GLY A 79 2.62 -25.21 13.29
CA GLY A 79 3.88 -25.60 13.92
C GLY A 79 5.01 -24.58 13.77
N ASP A 80 4.88 -23.59 12.87
CA ASP A 80 5.88 -22.54 12.73
C ASP A 80 5.78 -21.56 13.90
N ARG A 81 6.94 -21.15 14.42
CA ARG A 81 7.05 -20.23 15.57
C ARG A 81 8.21 -19.27 15.38
N GLY A 82 8.04 -18.05 15.86
CA GLY A 82 9.10 -17.04 15.90
C GLY A 82 8.80 -15.78 15.10
N PRO A 83 9.60 -14.72 15.30
CA PRO A 83 9.22 -13.36 14.88
C PRO A 83 9.44 -13.05 13.39
N ASN A 84 10.06 -13.95 12.63
CA ASN A 84 10.48 -13.71 11.24
C ASN A 84 10.09 -14.86 10.29
N SER A 85 8.90 -15.42 10.48
CA SER A 85 8.38 -16.57 9.72
C SER A 85 8.45 -16.41 8.21
N LEU A 86 7.92 -15.30 7.68
CA LEU A 86 7.90 -15.05 6.24
C LEU A 86 9.30 -14.77 5.68
N ASP A 87 10.19 -14.15 6.47
CA ASP A 87 11.59 -13.96 6.08
C ASP A 87 12.29 -15.31 5.89
N TRP A 88 12.13 -16.23 6.84
CA TRP A 88 12.70 -17.56 6.75
C TRP A 88 12.09 -18.39 5.64
N ALA A 89 10.78 -18.32 5.44
CA ALA A 89 10.12 -19.04 4.35
C ALA A 89 10.70 -18.67 2.98
N ILE A 90 10.99 -17.37 2.77
CA ILE A 90 11.60 -16.89 1.52
C ILE A 90 13.07 -17.31 1.44
N LEU A 91 13.84 -17.18 2.52
CA LEU A 91 15.26 -17.58 2.54
C LEU A 91 15.46 -19.08 2.28
N ASP A 92 14.64 -19.91 2.93
CA ASP A 92 14.65 -21.37 2.81
C ASP A 92 14.11 -21.85 1.45
N GLY A 93 13.49 -20.97 0.65
CA GLY A 93 12.91 -21.32 -0.63
C GLY A 93 11.68 -22.24 -0.51
N GLU A 94 10.89 -22.07 0.55
CA GLU A 94 9.65 -22.83 0.77
C GLU A 94 8.70 -22.64 -0.42
N THR A 95 8.13 -23.73 -0.95
CA THR A 95 7.21 -23.69 -2.10
C THR A 95 5.75 -23.51 -1.68
N THR A 96 5.45 -23.76 -0.41
CA THR A 96 4.13 -23.56 0.20
C THR A 96 4.31 -22.92 1.56
N TRP A 97 3.48 -21.94 1.87
CA TRP A 97 3.46 -21.27 3.17
C TRP A 97 2.02 -21.06 3.64
N GLY A 98 1.81 -20.25 4.68
CA GLY A 98 0.48 -20.06 5.23
C GLY A 98 0.39 -19.06 6.37
N VAL A 99 -0.80 -19.00 6.94
CA VAL A 99 -1.15 -18.22 8.12
C VAL A 99 -1.83 -19.13 9.14
N THR A 100 -1.50 -18.92 10.40
CA THR A 100 -2.11 -19.61 11.53
C THR A 100 -2.65 -18.57 12.51
N LEU A 101 -3.89 -18.72 12.94
CA LEU A 101 -4.48 -17.89 13.98
C LEU A 101 -4.37 -18.62 15.32
N ILE A 102 -3.49 -18.11 16.18
CA ILE A 102 -3.01 -18.79 17.39
C ILE A 102 -3.55 -18.06 18.62
N GLU A 103 -4.08 -18.81 19.59
CA GLU A 103 -4.47 -18.23 20.87
C GLU A 103 -3.26 -17.88 21.73
N ALA A 104 -3.24 -16.70 22.32
CA ALA A 104 -2.12 -16.26 23.15
C ALA A 104 -1.94 -17.16 24.39
N ARG A 105 -0.70 -17.55 24.63
CA ARG A 105 -0.22 -18.33 25.78
C ARG A 105 1.15 -17.80 26.20
N GLU A 106 1.66 -18.32 27.33
CA GLU A 106 2.98 -17.98 27.84
C GLU A 106 4.10 -18.32 26.84
N GLU A 107 4.00 -19.49 26.20
CA GLU A 107 4.95 -19.92 25.18
C GLU A 107 4.61 -19.31 23.82
N LEU A 108 5.61 -18.68 23.20
CA LEU A 108 5.48 -17.95 21.94
C LEU A 108 4.97 -18.86 20.80
N ASP A 109 3.92 -18.42 20.13
CA ASP A 109 3.31 -19.09 18.96
C ASP A 109 2.96 -20.58 19.18
N ALA A 110 2.79 -21.01 20.43
CA ALA A 110 2.56 -22.42 20.78
C ALA A 110 1.11 -22.74 21.17
N GLY A 111 0.29 -21.71 21.37
CA GLY A 111 -1.07 -21.87 21.86
C GLY A 111 -2.03 -22.60 20.92
N PRO A 112 -3.27 -22.85 21.36
CA PRO A 112 -4.30 -23.48 20.54
C PRO A 112 -4.52 -22.78 19.19
N VAL A 113 -4.76 -23.55 18.13
CA VAL A 113 -5.01 -23.01 16.79
C VAL A 113 -6.51 -22.88 16.57
N TRP A 114 -6.95 -21.68 16.19
CA TRP A 114 -8.36 -21.38 15.91
C TRP A 114 -8.73 -21.52 14.44
N ALA A 115 -7.82 -21.15 13.56
CA ALA A 115 -7.94 -21.33 12.12
C ALA A 115 -6.55 -21.29 11.47
N TRP A 116 -6.44 -21.84 10.26
CA TRP A 116 -5.23 -21.75 9.45
C TRP A 116 -5.59 -21.84 7.96
N ALA A 117 -4.70 -21.36 7.11
CA ALA A 117 -4.79 -21.47 5.67
C ALA A 117 -3.38 -21.52 5.06
N GLU A 118 -3.20 -22.34 4.03
CA GLU A 118 -1.94 -22.49 3.28
C GLU A 118 -2.10 -21.97 1.85
N PHE A 119 -1.00 -21.51 1.25
CA PHE A 119 -0.95 -20.97 -0.11
C PHE A 119 0.40 -21.27 -0.78
N PRO A 120 0.45 -21.35 -2.13
CA PRO A 120 1.71 -21.48 -2.86
C PRO A 120 2.57 -20.22 -2.70
N MET A 121 3.88 -20.40 -2.54
CA MET A 121 4.81 -19.27 -2.44
C MET A 121 5.22 -18.77 -3.82
N ARG A 122 5.11 -17.45 -4.03
CA ARG A 122 5.71 -16.77 -5.18
C ARG A 122 7.17 -16.39 -4.89
N ALA A 123 7.98 -16.35 -5.94
CA ALA A 123 9.31 -15.75 -5.91
C ALA A 123 9.20 -14.21 -5.92
N ALA A 124 8.72 -13.62 -4.82
CA ALA A 124 8.40 -12.21 -4.72
C ALA A 124 8.92 -11.59 -3.42
N ARG A 125 8.97 -10.25 -3.39
CA ARG A 125 9.28 -9.49 -2.17
C ARG A 125 8.34 -9.86 -1.02
N LYS A 126 8.88 -9.97 0.19
CA LYS A 126 8.14 -10.25 1.42
C LYS A 126 6.93 -9.35 1.61
N SER A 127 7.09 -8.05 1.35
CA SER A 127 6.01 -7.07 1.44
C SER A 127 4.86 -7.33 0.48
N SER A 128 5.11 -7.91 -0.71
CA SER A 128 4.06 -8.32 -1.65
C SER A 128 3.32 -9.54 -1.14
N ILE A 129 4.04 -10.59 -0.73
CA ILE A 129 3.42 -11.81 -0.17
C ILE A 129 2.58 -11.47 1.08
N TYR A 130 3.07 -10.54 1.90
CA TYR A 130 2.33 -10.06 3.08
C TYR A 130 1.01 -9.36 2.71
N ARG A 131 1.01 -8.52 1.67
CA ARG A 131 -0.15 -7.73 1.23
C ARG A 131 -1.20 -8.55 0.48
N HIS A 132 -0.79 -9.68 -0.11
CA HIS A 132 -1.67 -10.55 -0.87
C HIS A 132 -1.98 -11.82 -0.10
N GLU A 133 -1.20 -12.88 -0.28
CA GLU A 133 -1.53 -14.21 0.21
C GLU A 133 -1.71 -14.26 1.72
N VAL A 134 -0.82 -13.62 2.49
CA VAL A 134 -0.94 -13.56 3.95
C VAL A 134 -2.17 -12.77 4.37
N THR A 135 -2.47 -11.64 3.72
CA THR A 135 -3.61 -10.81 4.10
C THR A 135 -4.95 -11.51 3.81
N GLU A 136 -5.09 -12.15 2.65
CA GLU A 136 -6.29 -12.94 2.34
C GLU A 136 -6.43 -14.14 3.27
N ALA A 137 -5.35 -14.90 3.51
CA ALA A 137 -5.34 -16.04 4.41
C ALA A 137 -5.67 -15.63 5.85
N ALA A 138 -5.09 -14.54 6.35
CA ALA A 138 -5.35 -14.02 7.69
C ALA A 138 -6.80 -13.59 7.87
N THR A 139 -7.35 -12.85 6.90
CA THR A 139 -8.75 -12.41 6.91
C THR A 139 -9.69 -13.62 6.95
N ALA A 140 -9.47 -14.60 6.07
CA ALA A 140 -10.26 -15.83 6.07
C ALA A 140 -10.15 -16.60 7.40
N CYS A 141 -8.96 -16.65 8.01
CA CYS A 141 -8.76 -17.31 9.31
C CYS A 141 -9.49 -16.59 10.45
N VAL A 142 -9.45 -15.25 10.47
CA VAL A 142 -10.16 -14.44 11.47
C VAL A 142 -11.67 -14.71 11.40
N PHE A 143 -12.28 -14.67 10.22
CA PHE A 143 -13.71 -14.93 10.08
C PHE A 143 -14.09 -16.37 10.44
N LYS A 144 -13.27 -17.36 10.06
CA LYS A 144 -13.47 -18.76 10.49
C LYS A 144 -13.41 -18.90 12.02
N ALA A 145 -12.51 -18.19 12.69
CA ALA A 145 -12.42 -18.23 14.14
C ALA A 145 -13.63 -17.56 14.81
N ILE A 146 -14.08 -16.41 14.29
CA ILE A 146 -15.31 -15.74 14.75
C ILE A 146 -16.52 -16.66 14.61
N GLU A 147 -16.71 -17.30 13.44
CA GLU A 147 -17.79 -18.27 13.21
C GLU A 147 -17.78 -19.41 14.24
N ARG A 148 -16.59 -19.91 14.61
CA ARG A 148 -16.44 -20.91 15.67
C ARG A 148 -16.85 -20.37 17.04
N ILE A 149 -16.41 -19.16 17.39
CA ILE A 149 -16.79 -18.50 18.66
C ILE A 149 -18.30 -18.34 18.74
N GLU A 150 -18.95 -17.86 17.68
CA GLU A 150 -20.40 -17.67 17.61
C GLU A 150 -21.16 -18.99 17.76
N ARG A 151 -20.62 -20.09 17.20
CA ARG A 151 -21.13 -21.45 17.40
C ARG A 151 -20.75 -22.08 18.75
N ARG A 152 -20.09 -21.33 19.64
CA ARG A 152 -19.58 -21.79 20.94
C ARG A 152 -18.65 -23.00 20.83
N GLN A 153 -17.86 -23.03 19.75
CA GLN A 153 -16.85 -24.04 19.50
C GLN A 153 -15.48 -23.54 19.97
N GLY A 154 -14.68 -24.45 20.52
CA GLY A 154 -13.29 -24.16 20.89
C GLY A 154 -12.33 -24.14 19.68
N PRO A 155 -11.01 -24.03 19.94
CA PRO A 155 -9.98 -24.09 18.90
C PRO A 155 -10.06 -25.39 18.09
N VAL A 156 -9.62 -25.34 16.82
CA VAL A 156 -9.55 -26.54 15.96
C VAL A 156 -8.47 -27.51 16.42
N MET A 157 -7.43 -27.01 17.09
CA MET A 157 -6.32 -27.83 17.61
C MET A 157 -5.88 -27.29 18.98
N PRO A 158 -5.58 -28.17 19.95
CA PRO A 158 -5.26 -27.77 21.32
C PRO A 158 -3.89 -27.07 21.47
N ALA A 159 -3.01 -27.20 20.47
CA ALA A 159 -1.70 -26.54 20.40
C ALA A 159 -1.28 -26.37 18.95
N ASN A 160 -0.36 -25.44 18.70
CA ASN A 160 0.21 -25.19 17.38
C ASN A 160 1.29 -26.24 17.05
N TRP A 161 0.87 -27.31 16.37
CA TRP A 161 1.73 -28.35 15.81
C TRP A 161 1.45 -28.54 14.33
N GLY A 162 2.45 -28.97 13.56
CA GLY A 162 2.35 -29.17 12.12
C GLY A 162 3.71 -29.39 11.49
N ARG A 163 3.86 -29.01 10.21
CA ARG A 163 5.13 -29.13 9.48
C ARG A 163 6.12 -27.99 9.78
N GLY A 164 5.65 -26.90 10.39
CA GLY A 164 6.50 -25.81 10.80
C GLY A 164 7.40 -26.18 11.98
N ARG A 165 8.33 -25.27 12.29
CA ARG A 165 9.30 -25.42 13.39
C ARG A 165 9.54 -24.08 14.05
N GLU A 166 10.12 -24.10 15.25
CA GLU A 166 10.63 -22.89 15.87
C GLU A 166 11.84 -22.36 15.10
N ARG A 167 11.81 -21.07 14.77
CA ARG A 167 12.87 -20.38 14.05
C ARG A 167 13.37 -19.18 14.86
N PRO A 168 14.69 -18.99 14.97
CA PRO A 168 15.24 -17.84 15.68
C PRO A 168 14.93 -16.54 14.93
N ALA A 169 15.10 -15.40 15.60
CA ALA A 169 15.08 -14.11 14.92
C ALA A 169 16.10 -14.08 13.77
N CYS A 170 15.68 -13.61 12.60
CA CYS A 170 16.50 -13.55 11.40
C CYS A 170 17.51 -12.39 11.51
N ARG A 171 18.79 -12.74 11.68
CA ARG A 171 19.90 -11.83 11.99
C ARG A 171 20.36 -11.06 10.75
N LYS A 172 21.11 -9.96 10.96
CA LYS A 172 21.78 -9.21 9.87
C LYS A 172 22.66 -10.11 9.00
N SER A 173 23.37 -11.07 9.59
CA SER A 173 24.23 -12.02 8.86
C SER A 173 23.46 -12.87 7.85
N ASN A 174 22.20 -13.19 8.12
CA ASN A 174 21.34 -13.97 7.21
C ASN A 174 20.87 -13.13 6.01
N ARG A 175 21.12 -11.81 6.04
CA ARG A 175 20.68 -10.83 5.06
C ARG A 175 21.85 -10.14 4.35
N ALA A 176 23.07 -10.61 4.59
CA ALA A 176 24.26 -10.05 3.97
C ALA A 176 24.39 -10.55 2.54
N LEU A 177 24.59 -9.61 1.62
CA LEU A 177 24.91 -9.88 0.23
C LEU A 177 26.42 -9.92 0.07
N ASP A 178 26.91 -10.97 -0.58
CA ASP A 178 28.30 -11.13 -0.98
C ASP A 178 28.33 -11.32 -2.51
N PRO A 179 28.53 -10.24 -3.26
CA PRO A 179 28.51 -10.29 -4.72
C PRO A 179 29.49 -11.27 -5.33
N ALA A 180 30.64 -11.52 -4.67
CA ALA A 180 31.66 -12.43 -5.18
C ALA A 180 31.25 -13.91 -5.02
N ARG A 181 30.44 -14.23 -4.01
CA ARG A 181 30.07 -15.61 -3.68
C ARG A 181 28.68 -16.00 -4.15
N GLN A 182 27.77 -15.05 -4.34
CA GLN A 182 26.36 -15.30 -4.63
C GLN A 182 26.04 -15.09 -6.11
N SER A 183 25.14 -15.91 -6.67
CA SER A 183 24.48 -15.60 -7.93
C SER A 183 23.46 -14.46 -7.76
N PRO A 184 23.05 -13.80 -8.85
CA PRO A 184 21.95 -12.83 -8.82
C PRO A 184 20.66 -13.40 -8.18
N GLU A 185 20.30 -14.65 -8.44
CA GLU A 185 19.09 -15.29 -7.92
C GLU A 185 19.17 -15.56 -6.41
N GLU A 186 20.34 -15.99 -5.92
CA GLU A 186 20.60 -16.17 -4.49
C GLU A 186 20.50 -14.83 -3.75
N ALA A 187 21.13 -13.79 -4.30
CA ALA A 187 21.07 -12.44 -3.75
C ALA A 187 19.65 -11.85 -3.81
N LEU A 188 18.92 -12.08 -4.91
CA LEU A 188 17.54 -11.62 -5.07
C LEU A 188 16.62 -12.26 -4.04
N ARG A 189 16.80 -13.54 -3.71
CA ARG A 189 16.04 -14.21 -2.63
C ARG A 189 16.27 -13.55 -1.27
N ILE A 190 17.52 -13.19 -0.97
CA ILE A 190 17.88 -12.48 0.28
C ILE A 190 17.25 -11.08 0.31
N ILE A 191 17.27 -10.37 -0.82
CA ILE A 191 16.61 -9.06 -0.96
C ILE A 191 15.10 -9.22 -0.79
N HIS A 192 14.47 -10.18 -1.47
CA HIS A 192 13.04 -10.48 -1.34
C HIS A 192 12.63 -10.76 0.11
N ALA A 193 13.38 -11.58 0.85
CA ALA A 193 13.14 -11.86 2.27
C ALA A 193 13.27 -10.61 3.17
N SER A 194 13.96 -9.58 2.69
CA SER A 194 14.29 -8.38 3.44
C SER A 194 13.56 -7.13 2.96
N ASP A 195 12.82 -7.21 1.85
CA ASP A 195 12.14 -6.07 1.23
C ASP A 195 10.79 -5.75 1.91
N GLY A 196 10.50 -4.45 2.04
CA GLY A 196 9.64 -3.86 3.04
C GLY A 196 10.47 -3.33 4.21
N ASP A 197 11.03 -4.24 5.00
CA ASP A 197 11.94 -4.00 6.13
C ASP A 197 12.58 -5.36 6.52
N PRO A 198 13.86 -5.45 6.97
CA PRO A 198 14.78 -4.36 7.27
C PRO A 198 15.71 -3.96 6.11
N GLY A 199 15.68 -4.66 4.97
CA GLY A 199 16.61 -4.50 3.85
C GLY A 199 17.80 -5.46 3.94
N ALA A 200 18.31 -5.88 2.78
CA ALA A 200 19.49 -6.74 2.67
C ALA A 200 20.76 -5.89 2.74
N SER A 201 21.79 -6.35 3.44
CA SER A 201 23.02 -5.55 3.64
C SER A 201 23.98 -5.74 2.47
N LEU A 202 24.41 -4.66 1.83
CA LEU A 202 25.37 -4.67 0.73
C LEU A 202 26.37 -3.53 0.88
N THR A 203 27.64 -3.79 0.61
CA THR A 203 28.66 -2.74 0.49
C THR A 203 28.78 -2.32 -0.97
N ILE A 204 28.57 -1.04 -1.26
CA ILE A 204 28.73 -0.45 -2.60
C ILE A 204 29.79 0.64 -2.49
N SER A 205 30.85 0.55 -3.29
CA SER A 205 31.97 1.51 -3.28
C SER A 205 32.54 1.77 -1.88
N GLY A 206 32.67 0.71 -1.07
CA GLY A 206 33.18 0.78 0.31
C GLY A 206 32.19 1.30 1.36
N GLN A 207 30.96 1.66 0.98
CA GLN A 207 29.93 2.18 1.88
C GLN A 207 28.82 1.15 2.12
N PRO A 208 28.35 0.96 3.36
CA PRO A 208 27.30 0.01 3.65
C PRO A 208 25.91 0.58 3.33
N PHE A 209 25.07 -0.22 2.69
CA PHE A 209 23.68 0.10 2.37
C PHE A 209 22.75 -1.06 2.72
N LEU A 210 21.47 -0.73 2.88
CA LEU A 210 20.35 -1.66 2.92
C LEU A 210 19.61 -1.58 1.58
N VAL A 211 19.49 -2.72 0.91
CA VAL A 211 18.98 -2.89 -0.46
C VAL A 211 17.52 -3.32 -0.46
N PHE A 212 16.74 -2.75 -1.37
CA PHE A 212 15.32 -3.03 -1.60
C PHE A 212 14.99 -2.93 -3.10
N ASP A 213 13.85 -3.46 -3.50
CA ASP A 213 13.30 -3.33 -4.86
C ASP A 213 14.31 -3.73 -5.94
N ALA A 214 14.63 -5.03 -5.96
CA ALA A 214 15.58 -5.57 -6.90
C ALA A 214 14.93 -6.50 -7.94
N GLU A 215 15.54 -6.58 -9.11
CA GLU A 215 15.19 -7.53 -10.16
C GLU A 215 16.44 -8.00 -10.92
N LEU A 216 16.33 -9.12 -11.64
CA LEU A 216 17.42 -9.63 -12.47
C LEU A 216 17.74 -8.66 -13.61
N ALA A 217 19.01 -8.28 -13.75
CA ALA A 217 19.48 -7.45 -14.86
C ALA A 217 19.96 -8.34 -16.02
N ALA A 218 19.01 -8.83 -16.83
CA ALA A 218 19.29 -9.72 -17.95
C ALA A 218 20.28 -9.09 -18.96
N GLY A 219 21.31 -9.84 -19.34
CA GLY A 219 22.33 -9.39 -20.28
C GLY A 219 23.33 -8.38 -19.71
N VAL A 220 23.23 -8.05 -18.42
CA VAL A 220 24.15 -7.13 -17.73
C VAL A 220 25.13 -7.92 -16.87
N SER A 221 26.42 -7.62 -16.98
CA SER A 221 27.47 -8.29 -16.21
C SER A 221 28.67 -7.36 -16.00
N GLY A 222 29.55 -7.74 -15.07
CA GLY A 222 30.80 -7.05 -14.78
C GLY A 222 31.50 -7.67 -13.57
N PRO A 223 32.57 -7.04 -13.06
CA PRO A 223 33.27 -7.53 -11.88
C PRO A 223 32.32 -7.58 -10.66
N PRO A 224 32.28 -8.68 -9.89
CA PRO A 224 31.41 -8.79 -8.73
C PRO A 224 31.54 -7.62 -7.76
N GLY A 225 30.41 -7.03 -7.38
CA GLY A 225 30.31 -5.85 -6.51
C GLY A 225 30.43 -4.51 -7.22
N ALA A 226 30.75 -4.48 -8.52
CA ALA A 226 30.82 -3.24 -9.28
C ALA A 226 29.42 -2.71 -9.63
N LEU A 227 29.29 -1.38 -9.62
CA LEU A 227 28.21 -0.68 -10.33
C LEU A 227 28.52 -0.71 -11.82
N VAL A 228 27.65 -1.29 -12.64
CA VAL A 228 27.94 -1.56 -14.06
C VAL A 228 27.10 -0.73 -15.02
N ALA A 229 25.89 -0.33 -14.62
CA ALA A 229 25.00 0.47 -15.44
C ALA A 229 23.97 1.19 -14.57
N ARG A 230 23.25 2.15 -15.17
CA ARG A 230 22.06 2.75 -14.58
C ARG A 230 20.89 2.70 -15.55
N SER A 231 19.69 2.66 -14.99
CA SER A 231 18.43 2.86 -15.71
C SER A 231 17.59 3.81 -14.88
N ARG A 232 17.45 5.05 -15.33
CA ARG A 232 16.75 6.12 -14.60
C ARG A 232 17.31 6.24 -13.18
N GLN A 233 16.52 5.98 -12.14
CA GLN A 233 16.96 6.06 -10.73
C GLN A 233 17.49 4.73 -10.16
N GLU A 234 17.57 3.69 -10.97
CA GLU A 234 18.04 2.37 -10.58
C GLU A 234 19.48 2.13 -11.03
N VAL A 235 20.22 1.33 -10.27
CA VAL A 235 21.60 0.95 -10.59
C VAL A 235 21.74 -0.55 -10.70
N ALA A 236 22.54 -1.01 -11.66
CA ALA A 236 22.88 -2.42 -11.78
C ALA A 236 24.14 -2.73 -10.97
N VAL A 237 24.07 -3.71 -10.08
CA VAL A 237 25.21 -4.24 -9.32
C VAL A 237 25.54 -5.63 -9.83
N ALA A 238 26.79 -5.85 -10.23
CA ALA A 238 27.25 -7.16 -10.67
C ALA A 238 27.45 -8.14 -9.50
N PHE A 239 27.10 -9.39 -9.74
CA PHE A 239 27.28 -10.55 -8.84
C PHE A 239 28.17 -11.58 -9.54
N ARG A 240 28.34 -12.77 -8.95
CA ARG A 240 29.24 -13.84 -9.45
C ARG A 240 29.06 -14.12 -10.94
N GLU A 241 27.81 -14.20 -11.40
CA GLU A 241 27.45 -14.50 -12.79
C GLU A 241 26.21 -13.72 -13.26
N GLY A 242 26.35 -12.39 -13.37
CA GLY A 242 25.29 -11.51 -13.86
C GLY A 242 25.16 -10.26 -12.99
N ALA A 243 23.99 -9.63 -12.99
CA ALA A 243 23.74 -8.44 -12.19
C ALA A 243 22.28 -8.36 -11.69
N LEU A 244 22.06 -7.51 -10.69
CA LEU A 244 20.74 -7.10 -10.21
C LEU A 244 20.55 -5.61 -10.43
N TRP A 245 19.39 -5.23 -10.96
CA TRP A 245 18.88 -3.87 -10.83
C TRP A 245 18.48 -3.66 -9.37
N ILE A 246 18.89 -2.53 -8.80
CA ILE A 246 18.52 -2.09 -7.46
C ILE A 246 17.82 -0.75 -7.59
N GLY A 247 16.54 -0.71 -7.25
CA GLY A 247 15.72 0.49 -7.31
C GLY A 247 15.85 1.38 -6.08
N GLN A 248 16.08 0.79 -4.89
CA GLN A 248 15.98 1.53 -3.63
C GLN A 248 17.10 1.15 -2.64
N LEU A 249 17.65 2.17 -1.98
CA LEU A 249 18.68 2.04 -0.95
C LEU A 249 18.30 2.78 0.32
N ARG A 250 18.88 2.37 1.45
CA ARG A 250 18.81 3.07 2.74
C ARG A 250 20.16 2.97 3.44
N ARG A 251 20.66 4.07 4.02
CA ARG A 251 21.85 4.03 4.88
C ARG A 251 21.54 3.23 6.16
N PRO A 252 22.45 2.42 6.72
CA PRO A 252 22.20 1.60 7.91
C PRO A 252 22.21 2.41 9.22
N GLU A 253 21.64 3.60 9.19
CA GLU A 253 21.55 4.55 10.31
C GLU A 253 20.11 4.60 10.86
N PRO A 254 19.92 4.91 12.15
CA PRO A 254 18.58 5.09 12.70
C PRO A 254 17.78 6.14 11.94
N ARG A 255 16.54 5.79 11.56
CA ARG A 255 15.57 6.68 10.89
C ARG A 255 16.06 7.26 9.56
N SER A 256 17.08 6.68 8.93
CA SER A 256 17.44 7.01 7.54
C SER A 256 16.29 6.67 6.59
N LEU A 257 16.23 7.41 5.48
CA LEU A 257 15.17 7.25 4.49
C LEU A 257 15.54 6.15 3.49
N LYS A 258 14.52 5.40 3.07
CA LYS A 258 14.61 4.60 1.84
C LYS A 258 14.40 5.56 0.67
N LEU A 259 15.38 5.63 -0.24
CA LEU A 259 15.40 6.54 -1.37
C LEU A 259 15.84 5.80 -2.64
N PRO A 260 15.57 6.35 -3.83
CA PRO A 260 16.03 5.73 -5.07
C PRO A 260 17.56 5.56 -5.08
N ALA A 261 18.02 4.45 -5.66
CA ALA A 261 19.41 4.02 -5.53
C ALA A 261 20.39 5.05 -6.12
N LEU A 262 20.12 5.53 -7.34
CA LEU A 262 20.96 6.55 -7.99
C LEU A 262 20.97 7.85 -7.19
N TYR A 263 19.81 8.30 -6.71
CA TYR A 263 19.68 9.49 -5.87
C TYR A 263 20.57 9.41 -4.62
N LEU A 264 20.58 8.27 -3.92
CA LEU A 264 21.37 8.11 -2.69
C LEU A 264 22.87 7.94 -2.95
N LEU A 265 23.25 7.33 -4.08
CA LEU A 265 24.64 7.14 -4.50
C LEU A 265 25.27 8.42 -5.08
N GLY A 266 24.46 9.32 -5.63
CA GLY A 266 24.90 10.64 -6.07
C GLY A 266 25.74 10.63 -7.35
N ALA A 267 26.65 11.61 -7.46
CA ALA A 267 27.35 11.95 -8.70
C ALA A 267 28.19 10.80 -9.29
N ASP A 268 28.83 9.99 -8.43
CA ASP A 268 29.70 8.89 -8.88
C ASP A 268 28.90 7.80 -9.63
N ALA A 269 27.64 7.56 -9.23
CA ALA A 269 26.76 6.64 -9.92
C ALA A 269 26.06 7.29 -11.13
N ALA A 270 25.98 8.62 -11.20
CA ALA A 270 25.38 9.33 -12.35
C ALA A 270 26.22 9.19 -13.63
N ALA A 271 27.54 9.00 -13.49
CA ALA A 271 28.45 8.76 -14.60
C ALA A 271 28.33 7.35 -15.21
N LEU A 272 27.57 6.44 -14.60
CA LEU A 272 27.33 5.11 -15.15
C LEU A 272 26.64 5.19 -16.51
N THR A 273 26.96 4.24 -17.40
CA THR A 273 26.30 4.09 -18.69
C THR A 273 24.80 3.88 -18.49
N ALA A 274 24.00 4.72 -19.13
CA ALA A 274 22.55 4.57 -19.16
C ALA A 274 22.18 3.47 -20.17
N ILE A 275 21.50 2.42 -19.72
CA ILE A 275 20.97 1.35 -20.56
C ILE A 275 19.49 1.14 -20.23
N ASN A 276 18.78 0.40 -21.09
CA ASN A 276 17.40 0.02 -20.82
C ASN A 276 17.37 -0.98 -19.65
N GLY A 277 16.69 -0.61 -18.58
CA GLY A 277 16.37 -1.49 -17.45
C GLY A 277 14.84 -1.63 -17.30
N PRO A 278 14.34 -1.92 -16.10
CA PRO A 278 12.90 -1.97 -15.85
C PRO A 278 12.23 -0.66 -16.22
N GLU A 279 11.19 -0.76 -17.03
CA GLU A 279 10.30 0.35 -17.38
C GLU A 279 9.16 0.41 -16.35
N PRO A 280 8.91 1.55 -15.68
CA PRO A 280 7.84 1.67 -14.71
C PRO A 280 6.51 1.74 -15.41
N CYS A 281 6.48 2.34 -16.60
CA CYS A 281 5.32 2.49 -17.44
C CYS A 281 5.50 1.63 -18.69
N ARG A 282 4.58 0.70 -18.93
CA ARG A 282 4.60 -0.19 -20.09
C ARG A 282 3.25 -0.15 -20.77
N TYR A 283 3.26 0.16 -22.06
CA TYR A 283 2.07 0.19 -22.88
C TYR A 283 1.94 -1.08 -23.72
N GLN A 284 0.74 -1.65 -23.77
CA GLN A 284 0.41 -2.81 -24.57
C GLN A 284 -0.98 -2.62 -25.22
N GLU A 285 -1.16 -3.12 -26.44
CA GLU A 285 -2.45 -3.14 -27.12
C GLU A 285 -3.04 -4.54 -27.10
N GLU A 286 -4.31 -4.65 -26.75
CA GLU A 286 -5.07 -5.89 -26.80
C GLU A 286 -6.42 -5.63 -27.47
N GLY A 287 -6.54 -6.03 -28.74
CA GLY A 287 -7.69 -5.70 -29.56
C GLY A 287 -7.85 -4.19 -29.72
N SER A 288 -8.99 -3.65 -29.29
CA SER A 288 -9.29 -2.21 -29.35
C SER A 288 -9.03 -1.47 -28.02
N VAL A 289 -8.20 -2.04 -27.15
CA VAL A 289 -7.91 -1.48 -25.83
C VAL A 289 -6.41 -1.27 -25.67
N GLY A 290 -6.03 -0.07 -25.25
CA GLY A 290 -4.66 0.23 -24.82
C GLY A 290 -4.55 0.03 -23.30
N PHE A 291 -3.59 -0.77 -22.87
CA PHE A 291 -3.25 -0.97 -21.45
C PHE A 291 -1.95 -0.25 -21.14
N LEU A 292 -2.00 0.74 -20.25
CA LEU A 292 -0.83 1.38 -19.68
C LEU A 292 -0.63 0.90 -18.24
N HIS A 293 0.31 -0.02 -18.09
CA HIS A 293 0.75 -0.53 -16.80
C HIS A 293 1.70 0.47 -16.17
N PHE A 294 1.55 0.78 -14.89
CA PHE A 294 2.53 1.60 -14.17
C PHE A 294 2.88 1.03 -12.78
N ARG A 295 4.15 1.14 -12.38
CA ARG A 295 4.65 0.71 -11.06
C ARG A 295 5.65 1.71 -10.51
N PHE A 296 5.34 2.24 -9.33
CA PHE A 296 6.25 3.06 -8.52
C PHE A 296 6.42 2.43 -7.14
N HIS A 297 7.63 2.44 -6.58
CA HIS A 297 7.90 1.77 -5.30
C HIS A 297 6.99 2.31 -4.18
N ASN A 298 6.26 1.42 -3.51
CA ASN A 298 5.21 1.75 -2.53
C ASN A 298 4.11 2.72 -3.04
N GLY A 299 3.95 2.88 -4.35
CA GLY A 299 3.04 3.84 -4.96
C GLY A 299 3.38 5.31 -4.66
N ALA A 300 4.59 5.61 -4.18
CA ALA A 300 5.04 6.97 -3.94
C ALA A 300 5.60 7.57 -5.24
N MET A 301 5.06 8.70 -5.68
CA MET A 301 5.34 9.26 -7.01
C MET A 301 6.09 10.58 -6.87
N SER A 302 7.37 10.58 -7.26
CA SER A 302 8.19 11.80 -7.34
C SER A 302 7.67 12.75 -8.44
N SER A 303 8.24 13.95 -8.53
CA SER A 303 7.95 14.85 -9.65
C SER A 303 8.28 14.17 -10.98
N GLU A 304 9.44 13.52 -11.06
CA GLU A 304 9.89 12.79 -12.25
C GLU A 304 9.00 11.58 -12.58
N ASP A 305 8.52 10.85 -11.57
CA ASP A 305 7.58 9.72 -11.78
C ASP A 305 6.23 10.19 -12.33
N CYS A 306 5.74 11.35 -11.87
CA CYS A 306 4.51 11.95 -12.38
C CYS A 306 4.66 12.35 -13.85
N ASP A 307 5.77 13.00 -14.20
CA ASP A 307 6.07 13.38 -15.58
C ASP A 307 6.22 12.16 -16.49
N LEU A 308 6.91 11.11 -16.01
CA LEU A 308 7.09 9.88 -16.77
C LEU A 308 5.76 9.18 -17.06
N LEU A 309 4.84 9.10 -16.08
CA LEU A 309 3.51 8.54 -16.33
C LEU A 309 2.69 9.43 -17.28
N ARG A 310 2.79 10.76 -17.14
CA ARG A 310 2.12 11.71 -18.03
C ARG A 310 2.60 11.54 -19.48
N GLU A 311 3.90 11.46 -19.70
CA GLU A 311 4.50 11.22 -21.02
C GLU A 311 4.06 9.88 -21.61
N ALA A 312 4.00 8.83 -20.79
CA ALA A 312 3.50 7.53 -21.22
C ALA A 312 2.01 7.57 -21.61
N ILE A 313 1.19 8.35 -20.91
CA ILE A 313 -0.21 8.60 -21.28
C ILE A 313 -0.27 9.35 -22.62
N VAL A 314 0.50 10.42 -22.80
CA VAL A 314 0.57 11.16 -24.07
C VAL A 314 0.94 10.21 -25.24
N ALA A 315 1.94 9.35 -25.04
CA ALA A 315 2.33 8.36 -26.02
C ALA A 315 1.22 7.33 -26.31
N ALA A 316 0.51 6.86 -25.27
CA ALA A 316 -0.63 5.95 -25.43
C ALA A 316 -1.79 6.60 -26.20
N LYS A 317 -2.07 7.89 -25.97
CA LYS A 317 -3.13 8.65 -26.68
C LYS A 317 -2.86 8.74 -28.18
N ALA A 318 -1.58 8.75 -28.60
CA ALA A 318 -1.22 8.76 -30.02
C ALA A 318 -1.65 7.51 -30.80
N ARG A 319 -2.05 6.43 -30.11
CA ARG A 319 -2.47 5.16 -30.72
C ARG A 319 -3.93 5.11 -31.16
N ALA A 320 -4.71 6.15 -30.85
CA ALA A 320 -6.10 6.33 -31.30
C ALA A 320 -7.06 5.15 -30.99
N LEU A 321 -6.81 4.39 -29.92
CA LEU A 321 -7.73 3.36 -29.42
C LEU A 321 -8.88 3.98 -28.60
N PRO A 322 -10.09 3.40 -28.66
CA PRO A 322 -11.29 3.95 -28.02
C PRO A 322 -11.34 3.76 -26.49
N ILE A 323 -10.46 2.93 -25.93
CA ILE A 323 -10.32 2.72 -24.48
C ILE A 323 -8.83 2.73 -24.09
N LEU A 324 -8.49 3.48 -23.05
CA LEU A 324 -7.21 3.43 -22.36
C LEU A 324 -7.42 2.95 -20.92
N VAL A 325 -6.78 1.85 -20.54
CA VAL A 325 -6.78 1.34 -19.17
C VAL A 325 -5.48 1.76 -18.50
N LEU A 326 -5.59 2.56 -17.45
CA LEU A 326 -4.49 2.83 -16.52
C LEU A 326 -4.50 1.73 -15.48
N ARG A 327 -3.43 0.94 -15.38
CA ARG A 327 -3.37 -0.20 -14.47
C ARG A 327 -2.12 -0.09 -13.59
N GLY A 328 -2.35 0.22 -12.31
CA GLY A 328 -1.30 0.26 -11.30
C GLY A 328 -0.74 -1.12 -10.96
N ASP A 329 0.26 -1.15 -10.09
CA ASP A 329 0.81 -2.39 -9.55
C ASP A 329 -0.20 -3.09 -8.62
N GLY A 330 -0.11 -4.42 -8.55
CA GLY A 330 -0.97 -5.23 -7.68
C GLY A 330 -0.79 -4.87 -6.20
N ASP A 331 0.42 -4.48 -5.78
CA ASP A 331 0.69 -4.11 -4.39
C ASP A 331 0.13 -2.73 -4.02
N CYS A 332 0.10 -1.79 -4.97
CA CYS A 332 -0.34 -0.41 -4.76
C CYS A 332 -0.67 0.27 -6.07
N TRP A 333 -1.84 0.92 -6.12
CA TRP A 333 -2.20 1.83 -7.21
C TRP A 333 -1.37 3.11 -7.13
N SER A 334 -1.55 3.91 -6.07
CA SER A 334 -0.78 5.12 -5.79
C SER A 334 -1.07 5.60 -4.38
N ASN A 335 -0.04 6.15 -3.71
CA ASN A 335 -0.14 6.85 -2.42
C ASN A 335 0.09 8.36 -2.57
N GLY A 336 0.14 8.88 -3.80
CA GLY A 336 0.40 10.28 -4.10
C GLY A 336 1.89 10.65 -4.09
N ILE A 337 2.18 11.89 -3.71
CA ILE A 337 3.52 12.51 -3.77
C ILE A 337 4.60 11.75 -2.97
N HIS A 338 5.85 11.82 -3.40
CA HIS A 338 6.94 11.05 -2.82
C HIS A 338 7.56 11.71 -1.59
N LEU A 339 6.96 11.47 -0.43
CA LEU A 339 7.39 12.04 0.86
C LEU A 339 8.85 11.76 1.24
N GLY A 340 9.45 10.66 0.77
CA GLY A 340 10.87 10.35 0.97
C GLY A 340 11.81 11.37 0.33
N ILE A 341 11.68 11.61 -0.98
CA ILE A 341 12.41 12.64 -1.73
C ILE A 341 12.11 14.03 -1.16
N ILE A 342 10.83 14.35 -0.89
CA ILE A 342 10.46 15.62 -0.25
C ILE A 342 11.27 15.87 1.03
N GLU A 343 11.37 14.87 1.90
CA GLU A 343 12.08 14.98 3.16
C GLU A 343 13.61 14.97 3.02
N SER A 344 14.16 14.53 1.88
CA SER A 344 15.61 14.49 1.66
C SER A 344 16.19 15.74 1.00
N THR A 345 15.34 16.64 0.50
CA THR A 345 15.78 17.91 -0.11
C THR A 345 16.02 19.01 0.91
N ASP A 346 16.80 20.02 0.53
CA ASP A 346 17.08 21.21 1.37
C ASP A 346 15.80 22.00 1.73
N SER A 347 14.85 22.06 0.79
CA SER A 347 13.56 22.71 0.98
C SER A 347 12.43 21.74 0.68
N ALA A 348 11.96 21.06 1.73
CA ALA A 348 10.82 20.17 1.61
C ALA A 348 9.54 20.90 1.15
N ALA A 349 9.39 22.20 1.43
CA ALA A 349 8.27 22.99 0.93
C ALA A 349 8.33 23.13 -0.61
N ASP A 350 9.50 23.44 -1.16
CA ASP A 350 9.69 23.59 -2.61
C ASP A 350 9.56 22.25 -3.35
N GLU A 351 10.08 21.16 -2.77
CA GLU A 351 9.86 19.83 -3.33
C GLU A 351 8.39 19.41 -3.28
N SER A 352 7.68 19.70 -2.18
CA SER A 352 6.23 19.44 -2.10
C SER A 352 5.46 20.21 -3.16
N TRP A 353 5.82 21.48 -3.38
CA TRP A 353 5.21 22.33 -4.38
C TRP A 353 5.47 21.83 -5.80
N ARG A 354 6.70 21.40 -6.10
CA ARG A 354 7.04 20.81 -7.41
C ARG A 354 6.27 19.52 -7.64
N ASN A 355 6.29 18.62 -6.66
CA ASN A 355 5.69 17.30 -6.81
C ASN A 355 4.17 17.36 -6.95
N ILE A 356 3.48 18.26 -6.22
CA ILE A 356 2.02 18.41 -6.40
C ILE A 356 1.66 19.05 -7.74
N ASN A 357 2.50 19.94 -8.28
CA ASN A 357 2.28 20.49 -9.61
C ASN A 357 2.46 19.43 -10.69
N ALA A 358 3.51 18.59 -10.60
CA ALA A 358 3.71 17.46 -11.51
C ALA A 358 2.55 16.45 -11.44
N MET A 359 2.08 16.12 -10.23
CA MET A 359 0.88 15.29 -10.04
C MET A 359 -0.37 15.93 -10.68
N ASN A 360 -0.55 17.24 -10.55
CA ASN A 360 -1.66 17.95 -11.20
C ASN A 360 -1.53 17.93 -12.73
N GLU A 361 -0.35 18.07 -13.32
CA GLU A 361 -0.20 17.94 -14.78
C GLU A 361 -0.56 16.52 -15.24
N LEU A 362 -0.14 15.50 -14.49
CA LEU A 362 -0.52 14.11 -14.75
C LEU A 362 -2.04 13.91 -14.69
N VAL A 363 -2.69 14.37 -13.62
CA VAL A 363 -4.15 14.25 -13.46
C VAL A 363 -4.88 14.99 -14.57
N ARG A 364 -4.42 16.21 -14.91
CA ARG A 364 -5.00 17.01 -15.98
C ARG A 364 -4.95 16.28 -17.33
N GLU A 365 -3.82 15.66 -17.67
CA GLU A 365 -3.65 14.89 -18.92
C GLU A 365 -4.70 13.77 -19.05
N ILE A 366 -5.05 13.14 -17.92
CA ILE A 366 -6.10 12.11 -17.87
C ILE A 366 -7.49 12.75 -18.09
N ILE A 367 -7.80 13.84 -17.40
CA ILE A 367 -9.10 14.53 -17.51
C ILE A 367 -9.34 15.05 -18.93
N GLU A 368 -8.30 15.61 -19.56
CA GLU A 368 -8.35 16.19 -20.91
C GLU A 368 -8.34 15.13 -22.02
N THR A 369 -8.26 13.85 -21.68
CA THR A 369 -8.42 12.76 -22.65
C THR A 369 -9.90 12.58 -22.98
N ASP A 370 -10.44 13.27 -23.99
CA ASP A 370 -11.89 13.33 -24.28
C ASP A 370 -12.34 12.57 -25.54
N ASP A 371 -11.41 11.86 -26.19
CA ASP A 371 -11.59 11.12 -27.44
C ASP A 371 -11.64 9.60 -27.25
N ARG A 372 -11.51 9.14 -26.00
CA ARG A 372 -11.60 7.73 -25.57
C ARG A 372 -12.12 7.65 -24.14
N LEU A 373 -12.59 6.46 -23.75
CA LEU A 373 -12.80 6.17 -22.33
C LEU A 373 -11.48 5.86 -21.64
N VAL A 374 -11.31 6.36 -20.42
CA VAL A 374 -10.20 6.04 -19.53
C VAL A 374 -10.72 5.25 -18.34
N ILE A 375 -10.10 4.12 -18.04
CA ILE A 375 -10.47 3.24 -16.93
C ILE A 375 -9.28 3.11 -15.98
N ALA A 376 -9.48 3.40 -14.70
CA ALA A 376 -8.52 3.13 -13.64
C ALA A 376 -8.74 1.71 -13.09
N GLY A 377 -7.82 0.79 -13.37
CA GLY A 377 -7.75 -0.54 -12.78
C GLY A 377 -7.03 -0.51 -11.42
N VAL A 378 -7.79 -0.31 -10.35
CA VAL A 378 -7.28 -0.21 -8.98
C VAL A 378 -7.20 -1.60 -8.34
N LEU A 379 -6.10 -2.32 -8.62
CA LEU A 379 -5.87 -3.67 -8.09
C LEU A 379 -5.15 -3.69 -6.74
N GLY A 380 -4.40 -2.64 -6.42
CA GLY A 380 -3.71 -2.45 -5.15
C GLY A 380 -4.31 -1.32 -4.30
N ASN A 381 -3.85 -1.19 -3.07
CA ASN A 381 -4.30 -0.12 -2.17
C ASN A 381 -3.96 1.27 -2.74
N ALA A 382 -4.74 2.28 -2.35
CA ALA A 382 -4.48 3.67 -2.68
C ALA A 382 -4.65 4.59 -1.46
N GLY A 383 -3.90 5.69 -1.43
CA GLY A 383 -3.94 6.63 -0.33
C GLY A 383 -3.75 8.07 -0.78
N ALA A 384 -4.33 9.01 -0.02
CA ALA A 384 -4.20 10.45 -0.24
C ALA A 384 -4.48 10.82 -1.71
N GLY A 385 -3.57 11.59 -2.35
CA GLY A 385 -3.68 12.01 -3.75
C GLY A 385 -3.77 10.85 -4.74
N GLY A 386 -3.25 9.67 -4.39
CA GLY A 386 -3.37 8.49 -5.23
C GLY A 386 -4.81 7.98 -5.39
N VAL A 387 -5.69 8.23 -4.42
CA VAL A 387 -7.13 7.96 -4.60
C VAL A 387 -7.74 8.95 -5.58
N PHE A 388 -7.43 10.25 -5.45
CA PHE A 388 -7.97 11.28 -6.34
C PHE A 388 -7.43 11.16 -7.77
N LEU A 389 -6.21 10.66 -7.95
CA LEU A 389 -5.66 10.27 -9.24
C LEU A 389 -6.53 9.23 -9.96
N SER A 390 -7.11 8.24 -9.26
CA SER A 390 -7.99 7.28 -9.92
C SER A 390 -9.30 7.91 -10.40
N LEU A 391 -9.80 8.94 -9.69
CA LEU A 391 -11.03 9.63 -10.05
C LEU A 391 -10.93 10.46 -11.33
N ALA A 392 -9.70 10.73 -11.80
CA ALA A 392 -9.44 11.39 -13.07
C ALA A 392 -9.89 10.55 -14.28
N ALA A 393 -9.87 9.22 -14.14
CA ALA A 393 -10.43 8.30 -15.13
C ALA A 393 -11.97 8.42 -15.17
N ASP A 394 -12.60 7.98 -16.26
CA ASP A 394 -14.07 7.97 -16.34
C ASP A 394 -14.65 6.91 -15.39
N GLU A 395 -14.02 5.75 -15.36
CA GLU A 395 -14.43 4.62 -14.53
C GLU A 395 -13.29 4.17 -13.60
N VAL A 396 -13.67 3.73 -12.40
CA VAL A 396 -12.75 3.21 -11.39
C VAL A 396 -13.15 1.78 -11.08
N TRP A 397 -12.37 0.83 -11.59
CA TRP A 397 -12.62 -0.60 -11.45
C TRP A 397 -11.69 -1.12 -10.36
N MET A 398 -12.26 -1.44 -9.21
CA MET A 398 -11.51 -1.69 -7.98
C MET A 398 -11.61 -3.15 -7.57
N ARG A 399 -10.48 -3.74 -7.15
CA ARG A 399 -10.43 -5.11 -6.63
C ARG A 399 -11.04 -5.22 -5.23
N GLU A 400 -11.78 -6.31 -4.99
CA GLU A 400 -12.18 -6.73 -3.65
C GLU A 400 -10.96 -6.87 -2.72
N GLY A 401 -11.04 -6.24 -1.54
CA GLY A 401 -9.97 -6.28 -0.55
C GLY A 401 -8.85 -5.23 -0.73
N ALA A 402 -8.88 -4.44 -1.81
CA ALA A 402 -8.10 -3.21 -1.87
C ALA A 402 -8.65 -2.20 -0.85
N ILE A 403 -7.75 -1.46 -0.21
CA ILE A 403 -8.09 -0.46 0.81
C ILE A 403 -7.75 0.94 0.30
N LEU A 404 -8.71 1.85 0.41
CA LEU A 404 -8.53 3.28 0.13
C LEU A 404 -8.35 4.06 1.42
N ASN A 405 -7.44 5.03 1.42
CA ASN A 405 -7.36 6.07 2.43
C ASN A 405 -7.59 7.43 1.75
N PRO A 406 -8.84 7.81 1.43
CA PRO A 406 -9.18 8.96 0.59
C PRO A 406 -9.08 10.31 1.33
N HIS A 407 -8.03 10.49 2.14
CA HIS A 407 -7.92 11.64 3.03
C HIS A 407 -6.48 12.04 3.33
N TYR A 408 -6.30 13.29 3.78
CA TYR A 408 -5.02 13.83 4.21
C TYR A 408 -4.98 14.16 5.71
N LYS A 409 -5.96 13.67 6.49
CA LYS A 409 -6.09 14.01 7.93
C LYS A 409 -4.85 13.68 8.75
N ASP A 410 -4.19 12.57 8.46
CA ASP A 410 -2.96 12.16 9.14
C ASP A 410 -1.68 12.74 8.52
N MET A 411 -1.82 13.53 7.46
CA MET A 411 -0.73 14.26 6.80
C MET A 411 -0.87 15.77 7.05
N GLY A 412 -1.17 16.16 8.29
CA GLY A 412 -1.31 17.57 8.67
C GLY A 412 -2.51 18.26 8.05
N ASN A 413 -3.55 17.50 7.70
CA ASN A 413 -4.78 17.99 7.07
C ASN A 413 -4.50 18.85 5.82
N LEU A 414 -3.63 18.35 4.93
CA LEU A 414 -3.48 18.94 3.59
C LEU A 414 -4.86 19.12 2.95
N TYR A 415 -5.03 20.22 2.22
CA TYR A 415 -6.25 20.45 1.48
C TYR A 415 -6.47 19.41 0.36
N GLY A 416 -5.37 18.88 -0.20
CA GLY A 416 -5.38 18.06 -1.41
C GLY A 416 -5.45 18.90 -2.68
N SER A 417 -5.06 18.33 -3.82
CA SER A 417 -5.31 18.92 -5.14
C SER A 417 -5.80 17.83 -6.07
N GLU A 418 -5.06 17.46 -7.11
CA GLU A 418 -5.47 16.40 -8.03
C GLU A 418 -6.87 16.68 -8.62
N TYR A 419 -7.23 17.95 -8.77
CA TYR A 419 -8.55 18.42 -9.22
C TYR A 419 -9.71 17.81 -8.43
N TRP A 420 -9.51 17.43 -7.16
CA TRP A 420 -10.55 16.79 -6.37
C TRP A 420 -11.80 17.66 -6.25
N THR A 421 -11.66 18.99 -6.24
CA THR A 421 -12.80 19.92 -6.18
C THR A 421 -13.63 19.97 -7.46
N TYR A 422 -13.08 19.50 -8.59
CA TYR A 422 -13.80 19.26 -9.83
C TYR A 422 -14.32 17.81 -9.89
N LEU A 423 -13.44 16.84 -9.68
CA LEU A 423 -13.71 15.41 -9.90
C LEU A 423 -14.68 14.81 -8.88
N LEU A 424 -14.49 15.09 -7.60
CA LEU A 424 -15.24 14.42 -6.55
C LEU A 424 -16.71 14.87 -6.54
N PRO A 425 -17.06 16.17 -6.48
CA PRO A 425 -18.47 16.58 -6.52
C PRO A 425 -19.18 16.14 -7.79
N ALA A 426 -18.52 16.16 -8.94
CA ALA A 426 -19.10 15.69 -10.21
C ALA A 426 -19.44 14.20 -10.20
N ARG A 427 -18.65 13.40 -9.46
CA ARG A 427 -18.83 11.94 -9.39
C ARG A 427 -19.84 11.53 -8.33
N VAL A 428 -19.83 12.16 -7.16
CA VAL A 428 -20.54 11.67 -5.99
C VAL A 428 -21.56 12.65 -5.42
N GLY A 429 -21.61 13.89 -5.94
CA GLY A 429 -22.36 14.99 -5.36
C GLY A 429 -21.67 15.62 -4.16
N GLU A 430 -22.10 16.83 -3.80
CA GLU A 430 -21.50 17.65 -2.74
C GLU A 430 -21.49 16.96 -1.36
N ASP A 431 -22.60 16.33 -0.96
CA ASP A 431 -22.73 15.74 0.38
C ASP A 431 -21.85 14.51 0.57
N ARG A 432 -21.84 13.60 -0.41
CA ARG A 432 -20.93 12.45 -0.39
C ARG A 432 -19.47 12.90 -0.53
N GLY A 433 -19.20 13.95 -1.32
CA GLY A 433 -17.86 14.53 -1.43
C GLY A 433 -17.36 15.07 -0.08
N ARG A 434 -18.23 15.72 0.70
CA ARG A 434 -17.94 16.12 2.08
C ARG A 434 -17.71 14.91 3.00
N ARG A 435 -18.50 13.84 2.89
CA ARG A 435 -18.29 12.60 3.66
C ARG A 435 -16.90 12.00 3.37
N VAL A 436 -16.54 11.86 2.10
CA VAL A 436 -15.24 11.32 1.67
C VAL A 436 -14.07 12.17 2.21
N THR A 437 -14.11 13.49 2.02
CA THR A 437 -13.00 14.38 2.43
C THR A 437 -12.89 14.59 3.95
N ARG A 438 -13.95 14.26 4.70
CA ARG A 438 -13.96 14.22 6.17
C ARG A 438 -13.59 12.86 6.73
N ALA A 439 -13.70 11.79 5.95
CA ALA A 439 -13.30 10.46 6.37
C ALA A 439 -11.84 10.44 6.84
N ARG A 440 -11.57 9.65 7.87
CA ARG A 440 -10.24 9.48 8.48
C ARG A 440 -9.88 8.00 8.70
N LEU A 441 -10.78 7.12 8.31
CA LEU A 441 -10.63 5.68 8.44
C LEU A 441 -10.38 5.07 7.06
N PRO A 442 -9.69 3.92 7.00
CA PRO A 442 -9.59 3.14 5.78
C PRO A 442 -10.97 2.75 5.28
N MET A 443 -11.12 2.75 3.96
CA MET A 443 -12.35 2.49 3.25
C MET A 443 -12.19 1.24 2.40
N GLY A 444 -13.14 0.31 2.56
CA GLY A 444 -13.26 -0.89 1.74
C GLY A 444 -14.04 -0.66 0.45
N ILE A 445 -14.14 -1.70 -0.36
CA ILE A 445 -14.84 -1.63 -1.64
C ILE A 445 -16.34 -1.34 -1.48
N ASP A 446 -17.02 -1.88 -0.47
CA ASP A 446 -18.45 -1.65 -0.26
C ASP A 446 -18.76 -0.17 -0.01
N GLU A 447 -18.01 0.47 0.89
CA GLU A 447 -18.14 1.90 1.18
C GLU A 447 -17.68 2.76 -0.01
N ALA A 448 -16.62 2.36 -0.73
CA ALA A 448 -16.19 3.04 -1.95
C ALA A 448 -17.28 3.00 -3.03
N PHE A 449 -18.05 1.91 -3.12
CA PHE A 449 -19.19 1.80 -4.02
C PHE A 449 -20.38 2.65 -3.57
N GLU A 450 -20.75 2.58 -2.29
CA GLU A 450 -21.84 3.39 -1.72
C GLU A 450 -21.59 4.89 -1.96
N LEU A 451 -20.34 5.32 -1.77
CA LEU A 451 -19.93 6.70 -1.95
C LEU A 451 -19.65 7.07 -3.40
N GLY A 452 -19.58 6.12 -4.33
CA GLY A 452 -19.34 6.36 -5.76
C GLY A 452 -17.86 6.59 -6.15
N LEU A 453 -16.91 6.22 -5.28
CA LEU A 453 -15.47 6.22 -5.56
C LEU A 453 -15.03 5.03 -6.43
N ALA A 454 -15.81 3.95 -6.46
CA ALA A 454 -15.64 2.83 -7.37
C ALA A 454 -16.89 2.68 -8.24
N THR A 455 -16.71 2.39 -9.53
CA THR A 455 -17.80 2.15 -10.49
C THR A 455 -17.96 0.68 -10.84
N ARG A 456 -16.92 -0.13 -10.68
CA ARG A 456 -16.95 -1.58 -10.89
C ARG A 456 -16.10 -2.34 -9.88
N ARG A 457 -16.60 -3.53 -9.52
CA ARG A 457 -15.99 -4.45 -8.57
C ARG A 457 -15.31 -5.53 -9.36
N LEU A 458 -14.04 -5.79 -9.04
CA LEU A 458 -13.26 -6.89 -9.59
C LEU A 458 -13.04 -7.90 -8.46
N ARG A 459 -13.50 -9.13 -8.64
CA ARG A 459 -13.50 -10.14 -7.57
C ARG A 459 -12.19 -10.92 -7.52
N GLY A 460 -11.92 -11.49 -6.35
CA GLY A 460 -10.81 -12.41 -6.16
C GLY A 460 -9.45 -11.73 -5.93
N ASN A 461 -8.39 -12.53 -6.07
CA ASN A 461 -7.02 -12.05 -5.93
C ASN A 461 -6.60 -11.18 -7.13
N VAL A 462 -5.39 -10.61 -7.09
CA VAL A 462 -4.90 -9.69 -8.12
C VAL A 462 -4.98 -10.29 -9.52
N ASP A 463 -4.59 -11.55 -9.71
CA ASP A 463 -4.57 -12.18 -11.03
C ASP A 463 -5.98 -12.42 -11.58
N VAL A 464 -6.91 -12.89 -10.75
CA VAL A 464 -8.32 -13.07 -11.13
C VAL A 464 -8.97 -11.73 -11.45
N ALA A 465 -8.71 -10.71 -10.63
CA ALA A 465 -9.22 -9.36 -10.84
C ALA A 465 -8.65 -8.72 -12.12
N ASP A 466 -7.39 -8.98 -12.47
CA ASP A 466 -6.77 -8.53 -13.71
C ASP A 466 -7.39 -9.20 -14.94
N GLN A 467 -7.64 -10.51 -14.86
CA GLN A 467 -8.35 -11.25 -15.91
C GLN A 467 -9.78 -10.74 -16.10
N GLU A 468 -10.48 -10.46 -15.00
CA GLU A 468 -11.82 -9.86 -15.05
C GLU A 468 -11.79 -8.46 -15.67
N LEU A 469 -10.83 -7.62 -15.28
CA LEU A 469 -10.59 -6.30 -15.87
C LEU A 469 -10.43 -6.43 -17.39
N ARG A 470 -9.48 -7.26 -17.85
CA ARG A 470 -9.18 -7.47 -19.28
C ARG A 470 -10.39 -7.96 -20.06
N ARG A 471 -11.08 -9.00 -19.56
CA ARG A 471 -12.28 -9.53 -20.20
C ARG A 471 -13.33 -8.43 -20.35
N ALA A 472 -13.57 -7.68 -19.29
CA ALA A 472 -14.70 -6.79 -19.28
C ALA A 472 -14.45 -5.44 -19.97
N VAL A 473 -13.20 -4.99 -20.09
CA VAL A 473 -12.87 -3.89 -21.01
C VAL A 473 -12.96 -4.32 -22.46
N ALA A 474 -12.67 -5.59 -22.79
CA ALA A 474 -12.88 -6.10 -24.14
C ALA A 474 -14.38 -6.17 -24.50
N GLU A 475 -15.23 -6.59 -23.56
CA GLU A 475 -16.69 -6.52 -23.71
C GLU A 475 -17.18 -5.08 -23.92
N LEU A 476 -16.65 -4.12 -23.15
CA LEU A 476 -16.97 -2.70 -23.31
C LEU A 476 -16.47 -2.16 -24.66
N ALA A 477 -15.29 -2.57 -25.12
CA ALA A 477 -14.73 -2.19 -26.41
C ALA A 477 -15.61 -2.67 -27.59
N ALA A 478 -16.30 -3.79 -27.43
CA ALA A 478 -17.23 -4.34 -28.41
C ALA A 478 -18.65 -3.75 -28.31
N SER A 479 -18.95 -2.93 -27.29
CA SER A 479 -20.27 -2.34 -27.09
C SER A 479 -20.59 -1.27 -28.13
N SER A 480 -21.79 -1.33 -28.72
CA SER A 480 -22.32 -0.29 -29.61
C SER A 480 -22.53 1.06 -28.92
N GLU A 481 -22.58 1.08 -27.58
CA GLU A 481 -22.77 2.31 -26.79
C GLU A 481 -21.47 3.11 -26.62
N LEU A 482 -20.30 2.51 -26.84
CA LEU A 482 -19.00 3.11 -26.54
C LEU A 482 -18.81 4.48 -27.22
N ALA A 483 -19.14 4.56 -28.51
CA ALA A 483 -19.03 5.81 -29.27
C ALA A 483 -19.92 6.92 -28.69
N GLY A 484 -21.14 6.56 -28.24
CA GLY A 484 -22.05 7.48 -27.58
C GLY A 484 -21.49 7.98 -26.24
N ARG A 485 -20.91 7.08 -25.43
CA ARG A 485 -20.28 7.42 -24.14
C ARG A 485 -19.09 8.37 -24.32
N VAL A 486 -18.25 8.16 -25.33
CA VAL A 486 -17.14 9.07 -25.66
C VAL A 486 -17.66 10.44 -26.12
N ALA A 487 -18.68 10.47 -26.98
CA ALA A 487 -19.28 11.73 -27.43
C ALA A 487 -19.89 12.53 -26.26
N GLU A 488 -20.59 11.86 -25.34
CA GLU A 488 -21.15 12.47 -24.15
C GLU A 488 -20.05 13.00 -23.22
N LYS A 489 -18.99 12.23 -23.00
CA LYS A 489 -17.80 12.65 -22.23
C LYS A 489 -17.22 13.95 -22.80
N ARG A 490 -16.98 14.01 -24.12
CA ARG A 490 -16.47 15.20 -24.79
C ARG A 490 -17.39 16.40 -24.62
N ALA A 491 -18.70 16.21 -24.83
CA ALA A 491 -19.68 17.27 -24.66
C ALA A 491 -19.75 17.78 -23.21
N ARG A 492 -19.66 16.88 -22.22
CA ARG A 492 -19.61 17.23 -20.80
C ARG A 492 -18.36 18.06 -20.48
N ARG A 493 -17.18 17.60 -20.89
CA ARG A 493 -15.91 18.34 -20.66
C ARG A 493 -15.96 19.74 -21.26
N ALA A 494 -16.49 19.89 -22.47
CA ALA A 494 -16.67 21.21 -23.10
C ALA A 494 -17.61 22.13 -22.30
N ARG A 495 -18.73 21.61 -21.78
CA ARG A 495 -19.66 22.39 -20.92
C ARG A 495 -19.01 22.78 -19.60
N ASP A 496 -18.34 21.83 -18.94
CA ASP A 496 -17.66 22.05 -17.68
C ASP A 496 -16.56 23.12 -17.84
N GLU A 497 -15.80 23.07 -18.94
CA GLU A 497 -14.73 24.04 -19.23
C GLU A 497 -15.28 25.45 -19.46
N ALA A 498 -16.42 25.56 -20.15
CA ALA A 498 -17.12 26.82 -20.33
C ALA A 498 -17.71 27.38 -19.02
N ALA A 499 -18.15 26.51 -18.10
CA ALA A 499 -18.72 26.90 -16.82
C ALA A 499 -17.64 27.32 -15.81
N LYS A 500 -16.58 26.52 -15.67
CA LYS A 500 -15.39 26.83 -14.87
C LYS A 500 -14.18 26.05 -15.41
N PRO A 501 -13.18 26.74 -15.97
CA PRO A 501 -11.98 26.09 -16.50
C PRO A 501 -11.24 25.23 -15.48
N LEU A 502 -10.63 24.13 -15.90
CA LEU A 502 -9.78 23.30 -15.02
C LEU A 502 -8.69 24.15 -14.34
N ALA A 503 -8.12 25.12 -15.06
CA ALA A 503 -7.12 26.04 -14.52
C ALA A 503 -7.59 26.78 -13.25
N ALA A 504 -8.87 27.16 -13.19
CA ALA A 504 -9.44 27.86 -12.03
C ALA A 504 -9.57 26.93 -10.81
N TYR A 505 -10.00 25.67 -11.01
CA TYR A 505 -10.03 24.67 -9.93
C TYR A 505 -8.63 24.43 -9.36
N ARG A 506 -7.64 24.24 -10.25
CA ARG A 506 -6.25 24.06 -9.85
C ARG A 506 -5.72 25.25 -9.06
N GLU A 507 -5.95 26.48 -9.52
CA GLU A 507 -5.47 27.68 -8.84
C GLU A 507 -6.04 27.78 -7.42
N GLU A 508 -7.34 27.51 -7.25
CA GLU A 508 -8.01 27.54 -5.96
C GLU A 508 -7.46 26.48 -4.98
N GLU A 509 -7.25 25.25 -5.45
CA GLU A 509 -6.65 24.15 -4.68
C GLU A 509 -5.21 24.48 -4.29
N LEU A 510 -4.38 24.89 -5.26
CA LEU A 510 -2.97 25.22 -5.06
C LEU A 510 -2.80 26.44 -4.14
N ARG A 511 -3.70 27.42 -4.17
CA ARG A 511 -3.67 28.54 -3.22
C ARG A 511 -3.85 28.08 -1.78
N ARG A 512 -4.66 27.05 -1.53
CA ARG A 512 -4.81 26.46 -0.19
C ARG A 512 -3.60 25.62 0.19
N LEU A 513 -3.10 24.79 -0.73
CA LEU A 513 -1.89 24.00 -0.48
C LEU A 513 -0.64 24.85 -0.27
N ARG A 514 -0.53 26.00 -0.93
CA ARG A 514 0.55 26.96 -0.67
C ARG A 514 0.59 27.37 0.81
N ARG A 515 -0.57 27.52 1.46
CA ARG A 515 -0.65 27.77 2.90
C ARG A 515 -0.24 26.55 3.72
N ASN A 516 -0.52 25.33 3.27
CA ASN A 516 -0.06 24.12 3.95
C ASN A 516 1.47 23.93 3.86
N PHE A 517 2.11 24.34 2.76
CA PHE A 517 3.55 24.15 2.55
C PHE A 517 4.43 25.32 2.99
N TYR A 518 3.91 26.55 2.93
CA TYR A 518 4.69 27.77 3.22
C TYR A 518 4.06 28.65 4.30
N GLY A 519 2.88 28.30 4.79
CA GLY A 519 2.22 29.04 5.86
C GLY A 519 2.92 28.86 7.20
N PHE A 520 2.50 29.67 8.16
CA PHE A 520 3.03 29.61 9.53
C PHE A 520 2.70 28.29 10.24
N ASP A 521 1.57 27.65 9.91
CA ASP A 521 1.18 26.36 10.49
C ASP A 521 2.03 25.20 9.91
N PRO A 522 2.90 24.56 10.71
CA PRO A 522 3.82 23.54 10.23
C PRO A 522 3.20 22.13 10.22
N SER A 523 1.89 21.99 10.41
CA SER A 523 1.20 20.70 10.60
C SER A 523 1.55 19.65 9.54
N TYR A 524 1.64 20.05 8.28
CA TYR A 524 2.07 19.17 7.19
C TYR A 524 3.51 18.66 7.38
N HIS A 525 4.47 19.55 7.62
CA HIS A 525 5.88 19.20 7.77
C HIS A 525 6.12 18.29 8.98
N VAL A 526 5.45 18.58 10.11
CA VAL A 526 5.50 17.74 11.31
C VAL A 526 4.91 16.35 11.05
N ALA A 527 3.77 16.27 10.36
CA ALA A 527 3.14 15.00 10.02
C ALA A 527 4.01 14.18 9.05
N ARG A 528 4.56 14.82 8.01
CA ARG A 528 5.46 14.18 7.04
C ARG A 528 6.70 13.62 7.72
N TYR A 529 7.39 14.42 8.54
CA TYR A 529 8.58 13.99 9.29
C TYR A 529 8.26 12.73 10.10
N ASN A 530 7.18 12.77 10.89
CA ASN A 530 6.78 11.66 11.74
C ASN A 530 6.40 10.40 10.96
N PHE A 531 5.73 10.57 9.81
CA PHE A 531 5.35 9.45 8.95
C PHE A 531 6.57 8.78 8.33
N ILE A 532 7.42 9.54 7.63
CA ILE A 532 8.50 8.98 6.83
C ILE A 532 9.68 8.48 7.68
N ARG A 533 9.93 9.12 8.82
CA ARG A 533 10.94 8.68 9.81
C ARG A 533 10.41 7.58 10.74
N LYS A 534 9.13 7.18 10.59
CA LYS A 534 8.45 6.18 11.43
C LYS A 534 8.59 6.48 12.92
N THR A 535 8.36 7.74 13.32
CA THR A 535 8.45 8.16 14.73
C THR A 535 7.52 7.31 15.60
N PRO A 536 8.03 6.68 16.68
CA PRO A 536 7.20 5.91 17.60
C PRO A 536 6.03 6.72 18.14
N LYS A 537 4.86 6.08 18.25
CA LYS A 537 3.66 6.72 18.78
C LYS A 537 3.68 6.65 20.30
N SER A 538 3.32 7.75 20.96
CA SER A 538 3.18 7.81 22.42
C SER A 538 1.75 7.52 22.90
N ARG A 539 0.78 7.48 21.99
CA ARG A 539 -0.62 7.12 22.24
C ARG A 539 -1.30 6.65 20.96
N THR A 540 -2.40 5.91 21.12
CA THR A 540 -3.28 5.58 20.01
C THR A 540 -4.16 6.78 19.64
N PRO A 541 -4.24 7.18 18.36
CA PRO A 541 -5.16 8.24 17.93
C PRO A 541 -6.61 7.88 18.26
N VAL A 542 -7.35 8.83 18.83
CA VAL A 542 -8.77 8.67 19.20
C VAL A 542 -9.64 8.29 17.99
N SER A 543 -9.22 8.66 16.78
CA SER A 543 -9.91 8.29 15.54
C SER A 543 -10.01 6.77 15.32
N ILE A 544 -9.06 5.98 15.84
CA ILE A 544 -9.07 4.52 15.74
C ILE A 544 -9.29 3.84 17.10
N ALA A 545 -8.94 4.51 18.21
CA ALA A 545 -9.26 4.08 19.58
C ALA A 545 -10.64 4.59 20.00
N VAL A 546 -11.70 3.98 19.47
CA VAL A 546 -13.10 4.33 19.75
C VAL A 546 -13.43 4.26 21.25
N HIS A 547 -12.73 3.42 22.01
CA HIS A 547 -12.85 3.32 23.46
C HIS A 547 -12.30 4.53 24.24
N ARG A 548 -11.51 5.40 23.59
CA ARG A 548 -10.91 6.61 24.20
C ARG A 548 -11.62 7.91 23.79
N ALA A 549 -12.68 7.82 22.97
CA ALA A 549 -13.36 8.98 22.41
C ALA A 549 -14.31 9.73 23.36
N GLY A 550 -14.39 9.34 24.65
CA GLY A 550 -15.33 9.90 25.62
C GLY A 550 -16.69 9.18 25.63
N GLY A 551 -17.17 8.83 26.81
CA GLY A 551 -18.36 8.01 27.02
C GLY A 551 -19.68 8.78 26.87
N ASN A 552 -20.16 8.92 25.64
CA ASN A 552 -21.58 9.19 25.40
C ASN A 552 -22.16 8.08 24.50
N GLU A 553 -22.63 7.00 25.14
CA GLU A 553 -23.36 5.92 24.48
C GLU A 553 -24.63 6.40 23.76
N ALA A 554 -25.13 7.61 24.10
CA ALA A 554 -26.31 8.22 23.50
C ALA A 554 -26.14 8.68 22.04
N GLU A 555 -24.92 8.99 21.59
CA GLU A 555 -24.67 9.37 20.17
C GLU A 555 -24.39 8.17 19.27
N ARG A 556 -24.00 7.01 19.83
CA ARG A 556 -23.61 5.82 19.05
C ARG A 556 -24.77 5.05 18.42
N ARG A 557 -26.03 5.36 18.78
CA ARG A 557 -27.24 4.66 18.30
C ARG A 557 -28.13 5.48 17.37
N ARG A 558 -27.74 6.69 16.97
CA ARG A 558 -28.51 7.43 15.98
C ARG A 558 -27.96 7.12 14.58
N PRO A 559 -28.78 6.61 13.64
CA PRO A 559 -28.47 6.81 12.23
C PRO A 559 -28.38 8.32 12.02
N SER A 560 -27.35 8.76 11.30
CA SER A 560 -27.20 10.15 10.89
C SER A 560 -28.26 10.49 9.85
N ASP A 561 -29.47 10.76 10.30
CA ASP A 561 -30.42 11.60 9.59
C ASP A 561 -30.17 13.05 10.06
N ASP A 562 -29.46 13.80 9.22
CA ASP A 562 -29.71 15.20 8.84
C ASP A 562 -28.67 15.68 7.82
#